data_AF-U3A585-F1
#
_entry.id   AF-U3A585-F1
#
_cell.length_a   1.000
_cell.length_b   1.000
_cell.length_c   1.000
_cell.angle_alpha   90.00
_cell.angle_beta   90.00
_cell.angle_gamma   90.00
#
_symmetry.space_group_name_H-M   'P 1'
#
loop_
_entity.id
_entity.type
_entity.pdbx_description
1 polymer ?
#
loop_
_entity_poly.entity_id
_entity_poly.type
_entity_poly.pdbx_seq_one_letter_code
_entity_poly.pdbx_strand_id
1 'polypeptide(L)'
;MKMLMVAIMAALSASPVHASEESDQTDDLKLMLISAKMHGACGLVHQMANFQNSTQLAGGDEFISRFVATELARLNMTGEEFLSSCDKAASYYKYYMNLMETTSN
;
A
#
# COMPACT_ATOMS: atom_id res chain seq x y z
N MET A 1 63.91 5.89 -16.98
CA MET A 1 62.58 5.70 -17.62
C MET A 1 61.87 4.39 -17.25
N LYS A 2 62.20 3.70 -16.15
CA LYS A 2 61.49 2.48 -15.68
C LYS A 2 60.72 2.65 -14.36
N MET A 3 60.87 3.80 -13.72
CA MET A 3 60.26 4.11 -12.41
C MET A 3 59.03 5.02 -12.51
N LEU A 4 58.64 5.47 -13.71
CA LEU A 4 57.49 6.37 -13.87
C LEU A 4 56.15 5.65 -14.13
N MET A 5 56.16 4.34 -14.44
CA MET A 5 54.94 3.59 -14.77
C MET A 5 54.26 2.90 -13.58
N VAL A 6 54.89 2.88 -12.40
CA VAL A 6 54.30 2.20 -11.22
C VAL A 6 53.37 3.11 -10.42
N ALA A 7 53.46 4.44 -10.58
CA ALA A 7 52.69 5.39 -9.76
C ALA A 7 51.23 5.62 -10.21
N ILE A 8 50.83 5.15 -11.40
CA ILE A 8 49.48 5.43 -11.96
C ILE A 8 48.46 4.33 -11.59
N MET A 9 48.90 3.14 -11.15
CA MET A 9 47.99 2.04 -10.80
C MET A 9 47.41 2.09 -9.39
N ALA A 10 47.86 2.99 -8.52
CA ALA A 10 47.45 3.03 -7.10
C ALA A 10 46.30 4.02 -6.79
N ALA A 11 45.79 4.75 -7.78
CA ALA A 11 44.80 5.82 -7.56
C ALA A 11 43.35 5.45 -7.97
N LEU A 12 43.09 4.19 -8.37
CA LEU A 12 41.79 3.79 -8.94
C LEU A 12 40.92 2.88 -8.05
N SER A 13 41.23 2.72 -6.76
CA SER A 13 40.53 1.76 -5.89
C SER A 13 39.67 2.37 -4.78
N ALA A 14 39.44 3.68 -4.76
CA ALA A 14 38.60 4.33 -3.76
C ALA A 14 37.34 4.97 -4.38
N SER A 15 36.52 4.17 -5.06
CA SER A 15 35.12 4.52 -5.23
C SER A 15 34.38 4.08 -3.95
N PRO A 16 33.72 4.98 -3.21
CA PRO A 16 32.76 4.53 -2.22
C PRO A 16 31.66 3.79 -3.01
N VAL A 17 31.59 2.47 -2.85
CA VAL A 17 30.40 1.70 -3.22
C VAL A 17 29.29 2.27 -2.34
N HIS A 18 28.51 3.22 -2.88
CA HIS A 18 27.19 3.49 -2.38
C HIS A 18 26.39 2.24 -2.69
N ALA A 19 26.33 1.33 -1.71
CA ALA A 19 25.25 0.37 -1.65
C ALA A 19 23.97 1.18 -1.47
N SER A 20 23.33 1.57 -2.57
CA SER A 20 21.93 1.94 -2.51
C SER A 20 21.21 0.68 -2.06
N GLU A 21 20.61 0.70 -0.87
CA GLU A 21 19.53 -0.23 -0.56
C GLU A 21 18.45 0.02 -1.62
N GLU A 22 18.44 -0.79 -2.69
CA GLU A 22 17.25 -0.93 -3.52
C GLU A 22 16.20 -1.50 -2.59
N SER A 23 15.27 -0.66 -2.11
CA SER A 23 13.98 -1.18 -1.68
C SER A 23 13.45 -1.98 -2.87
N ASP A 24 13.07 -3.24 -2.64
CA ASP A 24 12.53 -4.08 -3.70
C ASP A 24 11.28 -3.37 -4.24
N GLN A 25 11.40 -2.69 -5.39
CA GLN A 25 10.33 -1.92 -6.01
C GLN A 25 9.07 -2.79 -6.22
N THR A 26 9.27 -4.10 -6.30
CA THR A 26 8.21 -5.11 -6.35
C THR A 26 7.34 -5.11 -5.08
N ASP A 27 7.93 -4.91 -3.91
CA ASP A 27 7.22 -4.90 -2.63
C ASP A 27 6.48 -3.59 -2.41
N ASP A 28 7.04 -2.45 -2.84
CA ASP A 28 6.34 -1.16 -2.81
C ASP A 28 5.11 -1.13 -3.72
N LEU A 29 5.22 -1.68 -4.94
CA LEU A 29 4.08 -1.83 -5.85
C LEU A 29 3.00 -2.75 -5.27
N LYS A 30 3.38 -3.88 -4.65
CA LYS A 30 2.42 -4.78 -3.98
C LYS A 30 1.70 -4.06 -2.84
N LEU A 31 2.44 -3.36 -1.97
CA LEU A 31 1.86 -2.63 -0.84
C LEU A 31 0.91 -1.51 -1.32
N MET A 32 1.27 -0.81 -2.40
CA MET A 32 0.39 0.15 -3.05
C MET A 32 -0.91 -0.51 -3.53
N LEU A 33 -0.83 -1.62 -4.27
CA LEU A 33 -2.01 -2.32 -4.79
C LEU A 33 -2.90 -2.89 -3.67
N ILE A 34 -2.29 -3.48 -2.64
CA ILE A 34 -3.02 -4.01 -1.48
C ILE A 34 -3.72 -2.88 -0.72
N SER A 35 -3.02 -1.78 -0.46
CA SER A 35 -3.60 -0.64 0.24
C SER A 35 -4.74 0.00 -0.55
N ALA A 36 -4.60 0.16 -1.87
CA ALA A 36 -5.68 0.65 -2.73
C ALA A 36 -6.91 -0.26 -2.72
N LYS A 37 -6.69 -1.58 -2.85
CA LYS A 37 -7.78 -2.57 -2.80
C LYS A 37 -8.51 -2.55 -1.44
N MET A 38 -7.77 -2.55 -0.34
CA MET A 38 -8.36 -2.51 0.99
C MET A 38 -9.07 -1.19 1.27
N HIS A 39 -8.47 -0.06 0.89
CA HIS A 39 -9.09 1.26 1.04
C HIS A 39 -10.43 1.34 0.27
N GLY A 40 -10.45 0.84 -0.97
CA GLY A 40 -11.67 0.75 -1.77
C GLY A 40 -12.76 -0.13 -1.13
N ALA A 41 -12.38 -1.30 -0.60
CA ALA A 41 -13.32 -2.19 0.08
C ALA A 41 -13.95 -1.54 1.32
N CYS A 42 -13.15 -0.84 2.13
CA CYS A 42 -13.63 -0.08 3.29
C CYS A 42 -14.59 1.03 2.87
N GLY A 43 -14.29 1.75 1.79
CA GLY A 43 -15.15 2.76 1.20
C GLY A 43 -16.51 2.20 0.74
N LEU A 44 -16.52 1.02 0.12
CA LEU A 44 -17.76 0.36 -0.32
C LEU A 44 -18.66 -0.02 0.85
N VAL A 45 -18.10 -0.61 1.91
CA VAL A 45 -18.87 -0.97 3.12
C VAL A 45 -19.49 0.28 3.76
N HIS A 46 -18.73 1.38 3.85
CA HIS A 46 -19.23 2.65 4.37
C HIS A 46 -20.34 3.24 3.48
N GLN A 47 -20.16 3.22 2.15
CA GLN A 47 -21.17 3.72 1.21
C GLN A 47 -22.46 2.89 1.27
N MET A 48 -22.38 1.57 1.38
CA MET A 48 -23.53 0.70 1.57
C MET A 48 -24.31 1.07 2.84
N ALA A 49 -23.60 1.26 3.96
CA ALA A 49 -24.23 1.64 5.23
C ALA A 49 -24.94 3.00 5.14
N ASN A 50 -24.29 4.01 4.53
CA ASN A 50 -24.90 5.33 4.35
C ASN A 50 -26.09 5.29 3.38
N PHE A 51 -25.98 4.53 2.29
CA PHE A 51 -27.05 4.35 1.34
C PHE A 51 -28.26 3.71 2.02
N GLN A 52 -28.06 2.64 2.79
CA GLN A 52 -29.15 1.99 3.50
C GLN A 52 -29.75 2.88 4.59
N ASN A 53 -28.92 3.63 5.34
CA ASN A 53 -29.41 4.57 6.34
C ASN A 53 -30.31 5.67 5.74
N SER A 54 -30.04 6.09 4.50
CA SER A 54 -30.82 7.12 3.83
C SER A 54 -32.05 6.58 3.08
N THR A 55 -31.95 5.40 2.48
CA THR A 55 -33.02 4.83 1.63
C THR A 55 -33.95 3.90 2.38
N GLN A 56 -33.50 3.31 3.48
CA GLN A 56 -34.26 2.37 4.32
C GLN A 56 -34.92 1.25 3.49
N LEU A 57 -34.17 0.67 2.55
CA LEU A 57 -34.69 -0.42 1.74
C LEU A 57 -35.06 -1.61 2.64
N ALA A 58 -36.20 -2.22 2.35
CA ALA A 58 -36.66 -3.41 3.06
C ALA A 58 -35.60 -4.52 2.93
N GLY A 59 -35.11 -5.02 4.08
CA GLY A 59 -34.07 -6.06 4.15
C GLY A 59 -32.64 -5.57 3.91
N GLY A 60 -32.40 -4.26 3.70
CA GLY A 60 -31.07 -3.75 3.42
C GLY A 60 -30.07 -3.92 4.57
N ASP A 61 -30.50 -3.74 5.82
CA ASP A 61 -29.64 -3.94 6.99
C ASP A 61 -29.18 -5.41 7.11
N GLU A 62 -30.09 -6.35 6.86
CA GLU A 62 -29.79 -7.78 6.86
C GLU A 62 -28.82 -8.13 5.72
N PHE A 63 -29.07 -7.58 4.52
CA PHE A 63 -28.17 -7.76 3.39
C PHE A 63 -26.75 -7.27 3.70
N ILE A 64 -26.60 -6.06 4.23
CA ILE A 64 -25.30 -5.49 4.57
C ILE A 64 -24.59 -6.35 5.63
N SER A 65 -25.30 -6.74 6.69
CA SER A 65 -24.75 -7.59 7.75
C SER A 65 -24.23 -8.92 7.19
N ARG A 66 -25.01 -9.60 6.35
CA ARG A 66 -24.63 -10.88 5.74
C ARG A 66 -23.50 -10.73 4.73
N PHE A 67 -23.51 -9.66 3.94
CA PHE A 67 -22.43 -9.35 3.00
C PHE A 67 -21.11 -9.14 3.74
N VAL A 68 -21.09 -8.27 4.74
CA VAL A 68 -19.90 -7.99 5.55
C VAL A 68 -19.41 -9.25 6.25
N ALA A 69 -20.30 -10.03 6.87
CA ALA A 69 -19.91 -11.29 7.51
C ALA A 69 -19.29 -12.29 6.51
N THR A 70 -19.83 -12.37 5.29
CA THR A 70 -19.28 -13.24 4.23
C THR A 70 -17.90 -12.79 3.81
N GLU A 71 -17.68 -11.49 3.64
CA GLU A 71 -16.38 -10.94 3.24
C GLU A 71 -15.34 -11.07 4.36
N LEU A 72 -15.72 -10.87 5.61
CA LEU A 72 -14.85 -11.11 6.77
C LEU A 72 -14.40 -12.58 6.83
N ALA A 73 -15.33 -13.53 6.63
CA ALA A 73 -15.01 -14.94 6.56
C ALA A 73 -14.09 -15.27 5.36
N ARG A 74 -14.37 -14.70 4.18
CA ARG A 74 -13.53 -14.88 2.97
C ARG A 74 -12.11 -14.35 3.17
N LEU A 75 -11.95 -13.27 3.94
CA LEU A 75 -10.66 -12.67 4.27
C LEU A 75 -9.98 -13.32 5.47
N ASN A 76 -10.66 -14.24 6.16
CA ASN A 76 -10.23 -14.80 7.44
C ASN A 76 -9.87 -13.70 8.46
N MET A 77 -10.76 -12.71 8.58
CA MET A 77 -10.62 -11.57 9.49
C MET A 77 -11.84 -11.45 10.40
N THR A 78 -11.61 -10.98 11.61
CA THR A 78 -12.65 -10.42 12.49
C THR A 78 -13.03 -9.01 12.04
N GLY A 79 -14.18 -8.51 12.53
CA GLY A 79 -14.59 -7.13 12.26
C GLY A 79 -13.59 -6.08 12.76
N GLU A 80 -12.96 -6.33 13.92
CA GLU A 80 -11.96 -5.43 14.49
C GLU A 80 -10.68 -5.39 13.65
N GLU A 81 -10.19 -6.55 13.19
CA GLU A 81 -9.03 -6.63 12.30
C GLU A 81 -9.30 -5.96 10.96
N PHE A 82 -10.52 -6.10 10.43
CA PHE A 82 -10.92 -5.42 9.21
C PHE A 82 -10.93 -3.90 9.37
N LEU A 83 -11.51 -3.38 10.45
CA LEU A 83 -11.50 -1.94 10.75
C LEU A 83 -10.08 -1.41 10.94
N SER A 84 -9.23 -2.12 11.69
CA SER A 84 -7.81 -1.76 11.84
C SER A 84 -7.08 -1.75 10.48
N SER A 85 -7.43 -2.69 9.59
CA SER A 85 -6.88 -2.75 8.24
C SER A 85 -7.37 -1.58 7.37
N CYS A 86 -8.59 -1.07 7.58
CA CYS A 86 -9.09 0.12 6.90
C CYS A 86 -8.28 1.37 7.24
N ASP A 87 -7.97 1.59 8.52
CA ASP A 87 -7.19 2.75 8.96
C ASP A 87 -5.76 2.73 8.40
N LYS A 88 -5.14 1.54 8.42
CA LYS A 88 -3.82 1.33 7.83
C LYS A 88 -3.85 1.54 6.32
N ALA A 89 -4.81 0.94 5.63
CA ALA A 89 -4.96 1.06 4.19
C ALA A 89 -5.19 2.50 3.75
N ALA A 90 -6.01 3.28 4.48
CA ALA A 90 -6.20 4.70 4.21
C ALA A 90 -4.89 5.51 4.33
N SER A 91 -4.09 5.21 5.36
CA SER A 91 -2.79 5.86 5.57
C SER A 91 -1.80 5.55 4.45
N TYR A 92 -1.66 4.27 4.07
CA TYR A 92 -0.79 3.86 2.97
C TYR A 92 -1.26 4.37 1.62
N TYR A 93 -2.56 4.32 1.35
CA TYR A 93 -3.14 4.85 0.13
C TYR A 93 -2.81 6.33 -0.04
N LYS A 94 -3.01 7.13 1.02
CA LYS A 94 -2.64 8.56 1.02
C LYS A 94 -1.15 8.77 0.76
N TYR A 95 -0.29 7.97 1.39
CA TYR A 95 1.16 8.04 1.17
C TYR A 95 1.53 7.80 -0.31
N TYR A 96 1.05 6.70 -0.90
CA TYR A 96 1.37 6.36 -2.28
C TYR A 96 0.74 7.33 -3.29
N MET A 97 -0.45 7.85 -3.04
CA MET A 97 -1.06 8.88 -3.87
C MET A 97 -0.20 10.15 -3.90
N ASN A 98 0.24 10.63 -2.73
CA ASN A 98 1.13 11.79 -2.65
C ASN A 98 2.45 11.54 -3.39
N LEU A 99 3.03 10.35 -3.25
CA LEU A 99 4.26 9.98 -3.94
C LEU A 99 4.07 10.09 -5.46
N MET A 100 3.01 9.49 -6.01
CA MET A 100 2.71 9.54 -7.45
C MET A 100 2.48 10.97 -7.94
N GLU A 101 1.77 11.81 -7.18
CA GLU A 101 1.55 13.22 -7.53
C GLU A 101 2.88 14.00 -7.57
N THR A 102 3.79 13.74 -6.63
CA THR A 102 5.10 14.42 -6.60
C THR A 102 6.06 13.94 -7.68
N THR A 103 5.99 12.68 -8.12
CA THR A 103 6.84 12.14 -9.20
C THR A 103 6.30 12.45 -10.60
N SER A 104 5.04 12.88 -10.72
CA SER A 104 4.41 13.23 -12.01
C SER A 104 4.61 14.69 -12.44
N ASN A 105 5.26 15.51 -11.62
CA ASN A 105 5.63 16.91 -11.89
C ASN A 105 7.14 17.04 -12.13
#